data_AF-A0A2V7U9L2-F1
#
_entry.id   AF-A0A2V7U9L2-F1
#
_cell.length_a   1.000
_cell.length_b   1.000
_cell.length_c   1.000
_cell.angle_alpha   90.00
_cell.angle_beta   90.00
_cell.angle_gamma   90.00
#
_symmetry.space_group_name_H-M   'P 1'
#
loop_
_entity.id
_entity.type
_entity.pdbx_description
1 polymer ?
#
loop_
_entity_poly.entity_id
_entity_poly.type
_entity_poly.pdbx_seq_one_letter_code
_entity_poly.pdbx_strand_id
1 'polypeptide(L)'
;MGAPAGPAEVLRGRLYPSLFRSEAANKKLITWVWRNVYNGFARLRFVASGVEQRVERSAVSRHLLADLRARGVAVTDVQEIGAERELAELRGRYRAEPAGLSLEGGRRHEPLVQAFARNAIIKDTVDAYCGLVTSRQQAGCILHPSVPQEHRRGNARWHVDFEDLHVVKAFLFLSDVDEDAGPTELVPGTHPQGEHAL
;
A
#
# COMPACT_ATOMS: atom_id res chain seq x y z
N MET A 1 -14.03 1.63 -55.54
CA MET A 1 -13.85 0.43 -54.69
C MET A 1 -13.19 0.89 -53.40
N GLY A 2 -13.96 1.00 -52.32
CA GLY A 2 -13.43 1.34 -50.99
C GLY A 2 -12.81 0.12 -50.33
N ALA A 3 -11.67 0.30 -49.68
CA ALA A 3 -11.03 -0.77 -48.90
C ALA A 3 -11.97 -1.25 -47.79
N PRO A 4 -12.03 -2.56 -47.49
CA PRO A 4 -12.81 -3.05 -46.36
C PRO A 4 -12.22 -2.49 -45.07
N ALA A 5 -13.05 -1.81 -44.27
CA ALA A 5 -12.70 -1.43 -42.91
C ALA A 5 -12.27 -2.69 -42.16
N GLY A 6 -11.04 -2.67 -41.61
CA GLY A 6 -10.55 -3.75 -40.77
C GLY A 6 -11.51 -4.04 -39.61
N PRO A 7 -11.55 -5.28 -39.10
CA PRO A 7 -12.47 -5.62 -38.02
C PRO A 7 -12.21 -4.68 -36.84
N ALA A 8 -13.25 -3.91 -36.50
CA ALA A 8 -13.23 -2.97 -35.40
C ALA A 8 -12.75 -3.67 -34.13
N GLU A 9 -11.76 -3.07 -33.49
CA GLU A 9 -11.20 -3.47 -32.21
C GLU A 9 -12.36 -3.60 -31.20
N VAL A 10 -12.70 -4.84 -30.84
CA VAL A 10 -13.74 -5.08 -29.83
C VAL A 10 -13.18 -4.63 -28.49
N LEU A 11 -13.52 -3.38 -28.14
CA LEU A 11 -13.39 -2.79 -26.82
C LEU A 11 -13.79 -3.81 -25.75
N ARG A 12 -12.83 -4.32 -24.99
CA ARG A 12 -13.10 -5.02 -23.72
C ARG A 12 -13.53 -3.98 -22.68
N GLY A 13 -14.71 -3.42 -22.87
CA GLY A 13 -15.36 -2.54 -21.90
C GLY A 13 -15.72 -3.34 -20.65
N ARG A 14 -15.09 -3.02 -19.52
CA ARG A 14 -15.64 -3.39 -18.22
C ARG A 14 -16.78 -2.43 -17.93
N LEU A 15 -18.01 -2.95 -17.90
CA LEU A 15 -19.14 -2.24 -17.32
C LEU A 15 -18.87 -2.16 -15.81
N TYR A 16 -18.58 -0.97 -15.29
CA TYR A 16 -18.71 -0.73 -13.86
C TYR A 16 -20.22 -0.58 -13.61
N PRO A 17 -20.90 -1.55 -12.95
CA PRO A 17 -22.25 -1.27 -12.47
C PRO A 17 -22.15 -0.04 -11.56
N SER A 18 -23.11 0.88 -11.73
CA SER A 18 -23.23 2.11 -10.96
C SER A 18 -22.89 1.85 -9.50
N LEU A 19 -21.75 2.37 -9.06
CA LEU A 19 -21.34 2.30 -7.66
C LEU A 19 -22.25 3.26 -6.90
N PHE A 20 -23.25 2.70 -6.23
CA PHE A 20 -24.06 3.45 -5.27
C PHE A 20 -23.16 3.85 -4.11
N ARG A 21 -22.61 5.07 -4.17
CA ARG A 21 -21.89 5.71 -3.08
C ARG A 21 -22.92 6.07 -2.02
N SER A 22 -22.66 5.72 -0.76
CA SER A 22 -23.41 6.33 0.34
C SER A 22 -23.20 7.85 0.27
N GLU A 23 -24.28 8.61 0.10
CA GLU A 23 -24.34 10.06 0.34
C GLU A 23 -24.15 10.40 1.84
N ALA A 24 -23.46 9.56 2.62
CA ALA A 24 -23.10 9.94 3.97
C ALA A 24 -22.14 11.12 3.87
N ALA A 25 -22.72 12.31 4.02
CA ALA A 25 -22.15 13.64 3.93
C ALA A 25 -21.03 13.92 4.94
N ASN A 26 -20.42 12.89 5.53
CA ASN A 26 -19.26 13.06 6.40
C ASN A 26 -18.46 11.75 6.51
N LYS A 27 -17.52 11.51 5.60
CA LYS A 27 -16.55 10.39 5.73
C LYS A 27 -15.84 10.42 7.09
N LYS A 28 -15.61 11.60 7.66
CA LYS A 28 -15.05 11.74 9.02
C LYS A 28 -15.97 11.15 10.09
N LEU A 29 -17.30 11.28 9.95
CA LEU A 29 -18.26 10.63 10.85
C LEU A 29 -18.24 9.11 10.69
N ILE A 30 -18.22 8.59 9.46
CA ILE A 30 -18.12 7.15 9.22
C ILE A 30 -16.82 6.59 9.81
N THR A 31 -15.69 7.21 9.51
CA THR A 31 -14.38 6.84 10.08
C THR A 31 -14.40 6.93 11.60
N TRP A 32 -15.06 7.95 12.17
CA TRP A 32 -15.21 8.08 13.62
C TRP A 32 -16.05 6.94 14.21
N VAL A 33 -17.21 6.60 13.62
CA VAL A 33 -18.08 5.50 14.09
C VAL A 33 -17.35 4.17 13.95
N TRP A 34 -16.74 3.92 12.79
CA TRP A 34 -15.92 2.73 12.54
C TRP A 34 -14.80 2.58 13.58
N ARG A 35 -14.08 3.67 13.87
CA ARG A 35 -12.96 3.65 14.82
C ARG A 35 -13.41 3.46 16.27
N ASN A 36 -14.45 4.18 16.70
CA ASN A 36 -14.82 4.25 18.12
C ASN A 36 -15.88 3.24 18.54
N VAL A 37 -16.82 2.90 17.64
CA VAL A 37 -17.92 1.98 17.93
C VAL A 37 -17.53 0.57 17.52
N TYR A 38 -17.25 0.34 16.24
CA TYR A 38 -16.95 -1.01 15.74
C TYR A 38 -15.57 -1.51 16.17
N ASN A 39 -14.56 -0.63 16.24
CA ASN A 39 -13.19 -0.97 16.63
C ASN A 39 -12.81 -0.48 18.03
N GLY A 40 -13.79 -0.18 18.88
CA GLY A 40 -13.56 0.35 20.24
C GLY A 40 -12.59 -0.49 21.08
N PHE A 41 -12.66 -1.82 21.00
CA PHE A 41 -11.72 -2.71 21.70
C PHE A 41 -10.29 -2.63 21.13
N ALA A 42 -10.13 -2.58 19.81
CA ALA A 42 -8.81 -2.39 19.19
C ALA A 42 -8.21 -1.02 19.55
N ARG A 43 -9.06 0.00 19.72
CA ARG A 43 -8.67 1.32 20.23
C ARG A 43 -8.23 1.28 21.68
N LEU A 44 -8.99 0.64 22.57
CA LEU A 44 -8.61 0.48 23.98
C LEU A 44 -7.28 -0.26 24.11
N ARG A 45 -7.10 -1.33 23.34
CA ARG A 45 -5.82 -2.05 23.27
C ARG A 45 -4.69 -1.17 22.77
N PHE A 46 -4.93 -0.31 21.78
CA PHE A 46 -3.94 0.62 21.27
C PHE A 46 -3.49 1.60 22.37
N VAL A 47 -4.44 2.22 23.07
CA VAL A 47 -4.15 3.13 24.20
C VAL A 47 -3.33 2.42 25.29
N ALA A 48 -3.65 1.16 25.59
CA ALA A 48 -2.92 0.36 26.58
C ALA A 48 -1.57 -0.21 26.08
N SER A 49 -1.32 -0.23 24.77
CA SER A 49 -0.20 -0.97 24.16
C SER A 49 1.16 -0.28 24.29
N GLY A 50 1.18 1.01 24.63
CA GLY A 50 2.40 1.81 24.64
C GLY A 50 2.98 2.15 23.25
N VAL A 51 2.23 1.91 22.16
CA VAL A 51 2.69 2.19 20.78
C VAL A 51 3.09 3.66 20.63
N GLU A 52 2.30 4.60 21.16
CA GLU A 52 2.60 6.04 21.04
C GLU A 52 3.96 6.39 21.64
N GLN A 53 4.29 5.84 22.81
CA GLN A 53 5.58 6.06 23.45
C GLN A 53 6.73 5.39 22.68
N ARG A 54 6.50 4.22 22.07
CA ARG A 54 7.51 3.57 21.22
C ARG A 54 7.77 4.37 19.95
N VAL A 55 6.72 4.85 19.29
CA VAL A 55 6.83 5.73 18.14
C VAL A 55 7.61 6.98 18.52
N GLU A 56 7.27 7.65 19.62
CA GLU A 56 7.94 8.89 20.03
C GLU A 56 9.45 8.69 20.28
N ARG A 57 9.84 7.54 20.83
CA ARG A 57 11.24 7.18 21.08
C ARG A 57 12.02 6.81 19.82
N SER A 58 11.33 6.47 18.72
CA SER A 58 11.94 6.06 17.46
C SER A 58 11.92 7.23 16.47
N ALA A 59 13.11 7.75 16.13
CA ALA A 59 13.22 8.81 15.12
C ALA A 59 12.59 8.39 13.78
N VAL A 60 12.82 7.14 13.38
CA VAL A 60 12.29 6.53 12.15
C VAL A 60 10.76 6.51 12.19
N SER A 61 10.17 5.96 13.24
CA SER A 61 8.71 5.89 13.37
C SER A 61 8.06 7.28 13.43
N ARG A 62 8.69 8.27 14.06
CA ARG A 62 8.17 9.65 14.12
C ARG A 62 8.08 10.28 12.74
N HIS A 63 9.14 10.23 11.93
CA HIS A 63 9.09 10.86 10.61
C HIS A 63 8.15 10.08 9.67
N LEU A 64 8.14 8.74 9.73
CA LEU A 64 7.21 7.93 8.95
C LEU A 64 5.75 8.27 9.26
N LEU A 65 5.41 8.41 10.56
CA LEU A 65 4.08 8.80 10.98
C LEU A 65 3.71 10.22 10.54
N ALA A 66 4.65 11.17 10.65
CA ALA A 66 4.45 12.54 10.20
C ALA A 66 4.18 12.60 8.69
N ASP A 67 4.96 11.87 7.89
CA ASP A 67 4.82 11.77 6.45
C ASP A 67 3.50 11.13 6.02
N LEU A 68 3.12 10.01 6.64
CA LEU A 68 1.84 9.36 6.39
C LEU A 68 0.66 10.30 6.69
N ARG A 69 0.73 11.07 7.79
CA ARG A 69 -0.33 12.05 8.13
C ARG A 69 -0.39 13.19 7.13
N ALA A 70 0.76 13.73 6.74
CA ALA A 70 0.83 14.89 5.84
C ALA A 70 0.47 14.54 4.39
N ARG A 71 0.99 13.42 3.88
CA ARG A 71 0.97 13.10 2.43
C ARG A 71 0.18 11.83 2.09
N GLY A 72 -0.05 10.95 3.06
CA GLY A 72 -0.60 9.61 2.82
C GLY A 72 0.44 8.58 2.38
N VAL A 73 1.72 8.97 2.32
CA VAL A 73 2.84 8.11 1.94
C VAL A 73 4.07 8.48 2.78
N ALA A 74 4.87 7.47 3.13
CA ALA A 74 6.16 7.64 3.77
C ALA A 74 7.18 6.67 3.17
N VAL A 75 8.45 7.06 3.19
CA VAL A 75 9.58 6.30 2.64
C VAL A 75 10.72 6.32 3.66
N THR A 76 11.45 5.22 3.77
CA THR A 76 12.60 5.03 4.66
C THR A 76 13.52 3.98 4.06
N ASP A 77 14.78 4.00 4.47
CA ASP A 77 15.76 3.01 4.07
C ASP A 77 15.56 1.70 4.84
N VAL A 78 15.90 0.56 4.24
CA VAL A 78 15.72 -0.75 4.88
C VAL A 78 16.57 -0.92 6.15
N GLN A 79 17.68 -0.20 6.22
CA GLN A 79 18.60 -0.16 7.36
C GLN A 79 17.95 0.48 8.58
N GLU A 80 17.16 1.54 8.37
CA GLU A 80 16.49 2.27 9.44
C GLU A 80 15.42 1.41 10.13
N ILE A 81 14.89 0.42 9.42
CA ILE A 81 13.89 -0.52 9.94
C ILE A 81 14.46 -1.91 10.26
N GLY A 82 15.75 -2.16 10.03
CA GLY A 82 16.39 -3.45 10.29
C GLY A 82 15.90 -4.59 9.39
N ALA A 83 15.64 -4.31 8.10
CA ALA A 83 15.12 -5.26 7.11
C ALA A 83 16.14 -5.62 6.00
N GLU A 84 17.44 -5.39 6.24
CA GLU A 84 18.51 -5.60 5.27
C GLU A 84 18.64 -7.06 4.86
N ARG A 85 18.47 -7.98 5.82
CA ARG A 85 18.54 -9.42 5.58
C ARG A 85 17.41 -9.86 4.64
N GLU A 86 16.17 -9.46 4.94
CA GLU A 86 15.01 -9.74 4.11
C GLU A 86 15.22 -9.20 2.70
N LEU A 87 15.68 -7.95 2.56
CA LEU A 87 15.99 -7.39 1.25
C LEU A 87 17.05 -8.21 0.51
N ALA A 88 18.20 -8.46 1.12
CA ALA A 88 19.32 -9.13 0.47
C ALA A 88 18.97 -10.54 0.00
N GLU A 89 18.32 -11.33 0.86
CA GLU A 89 17.92 -12.70 0.53
C GLU A 89 16.79 -12.75 -0.50
N LEU A 90 15.75 -11.90 -0.38
CA LEU A 90 14.66 -11.84 -1.36
C LEU A 90 15.14 -11.34 -2.72
N ARG A 91 16.00 -10.31 -2.73
CA ARG A 91 16.66 -9.81 -3.95
C ARG A 91 17.49 -10.90 -4.60
N GLY A 92 18.35 -11.59 -3.84
CA GLY A 92 19.18 -12.68 -4.35
C GLY A 92 18.35 -13.82 -4.95
N ARG A 93 17.24 -14.18 -4.29
CA ARG A 93 16.34 -15.24 -4.73
C ARG A 93 15.59 -14.88 -6.02
N TYR A 94 15.02 -13.68 -6.08
CA TYR A 94 14.10 -13.31 -7.16
C TYR A 94 14.76 -12.58 -8.33
N ARG A 95 16.03 -12.20 -8.24
CA ARG A 95 16.77 -11.56 -9.34
C ARG A 95 16.78 -12.37 -10.63
N ALA A 96 16.75 -13.70 -10.54
CA ALA A 96 16.80 -14.60 -11.69
C ALA A 96 15.43 -15.05 -12.17
N GLU A 97 14.34 -14.70 -11.47
CA GLU A 97 13.00 -15.12 -11.86
C GLU A 97 12.48 -14.24 -12.99
N PRO A 98 12.00 -14.81 -14.12
CA PRO A 98 11.42 -14.03 -15.19
C PRO A 98 10.17 -13.31 -14.68
N ALA A 99 10.14 -12.00 -14.86
CA ALA A 99 8.98 -11.21 -14.50
C ALA A 99 7.80 -11.53 -15.42
N GLY A 100 6.63 -11.76 -14.84
CA GLY A 100 5.45 -12.22 -15.59
C GLY A 100 4.47 -13.07 -14.80
N LEU A 101 4.84 -13.52 -13.59
CA LEU A 101 3.94 -14.22 -12.70
C LEU A 101 3.43 -13.28 -11.61
N SER A 102 2.47 -12.43 -11.97
CA SER A 102 1.45 -11.98 -11.03
C SER A 102 0.54 -13.16 -10.72
N LEU A 103 1.05 -14.15 -10.00
CA LEU A 103 0.16 -15.12 -9.37
C LEU A 103 -0.70 -14.33 -8.41
N GLU A 104 -2.00 -14.23 -8.71
CA GLU A 104 -2.96 -13.65 -7.77
C GLU A 104 -2.74 -14.27 -6.39
N GLY A 105 -2.48 -13.38 -5.42
CA GLY A 105 -2.13 -13.75 -4.06
C GLY A 105 -0.66 -13.65 -3.70
N GLY A 106 0.28 -13.75 -4.64
CA GLY A 106 1.72 -13.66 -4.38
C GLY A 106 2.24 -14.76 -3.46
N ARG A 107 3.55 -14.76 -3.18
CA ARG A 107 4.22 -15.77 -2.33
C ARG A 107 3.86 -15.59 -0.84
N ARG A 108 2.60 -15.85 -0.46
CA ARG A 108 2.03 -15.55 0.87
C ARG A 108 2.66 -16.32 2.02
N HIS A 109 3.28 -17.45 1.74
CA HIS A 109 3.91 -18.30 2.75
C HIS A 109 5.43 -18.16 2.79
N GLU A 110 6.02 -17.28 1.96
CA GLU A 110 7.46 -17.03 1.94
C GLU A 110 7.93 -16.49 3.30
N PRO A 111 8.78 -17.22 4.06
CA PRO A 111 9.16 -16.84 5.42
C PRO A 111 9.75 -15.44 5.54
N LEU A 112 10.57 -15.01 4.57
CA LEU A 112 11.20 -13.68 4.60
C LEU A 112 10.19 -12.55 4.35
N VAL A 113 9.21 -12.79 3.47
CA VAL A 113 8.09 -11.85 3.28
C VAL A 113 7.25 -11.75 4.56
N GLN A 114 7.06 -12.87 5.26
CA GLN A 114 6.36 -12.88 6.54
C GLN A 114 7.18 -12.24 7.67
N ALA A 115 8.52 -12.28 7.61
CA ALA A 115 9.40 -11.61 8.55
C ALA A 115 9.32 -10.09 8.38
N PHE A 116 9.48 -9.60 7.14
CA PHE A 116 9.29 -8.18 6.80
C PHE A 116 7.90 -7.68 7.23
N ALA A 117 6.84 -8.45 6.96
CA ALA A 117 5.47 -8.09 7.34
C ALA A 117 5.21 -8.06 8.86
N ARG A 118 6.16 -8.54 9.69
CA ARG A 118 6.13 -8.47 11.16
C ARG A 118 7.05 -7.38 11.72
N ASN A 119 7.65 -6.56 10.87
CA ASN A 119 8.57 -5.50 11.30
C ASN A 119 7.88 -4.57 12.33
N ALA A 120 8.51 -4.43 13.50
CA ALA A 120 7.94 -3.70 14.62
C ALA A 120 7.83 -2.20 14.37
N ILE A 121 8.79 -1.59 13.67
CA ILE A 121 8.77 -0.16 13.34
C ILE A 121 7.60 0.14 12.39
N ILE A 122 7.41 -0.70 11.36
CA ILE A 122 6.27 -0.58 10.45
C ILE A 122 4.96 -0.77 11.22
N LYS A 123 4.87 -1.81 12.07
CA LYS A 123 3.65 -2.11 12.83
C LYS A 123 3.26 -0.98 13.79
N ASP A 124 4.21 -0.47 14.56
CA ASP A 124 3.98 0.62 15.51
C ASP A 124 3.56 1.90 14.77
N THR A 125 4.19 2.20 13.63
CA THR A 125 3.84 3.35 12.79
C THR A 125 2.41 3.23 12.24
N VAL A 126 2.04 2.06 11.70
CA VAL A 126 0.70 1.80 11.16
C VAL A 126 -0.37 1.85 12.26
N ASP A 127 -0.10 1.26 13.42
CA ASP A 127 -1.01 1.32 14.57
C ASP A 127 -1.22 2.75 15.04
N ALA A 128 -0.15 3.56 15.11
CA ALA A 128 -0.23 4.97 15.49
C ALA A 128 -0.93 5.84 14.44
N TYR A 129 -0.75 5.53 13.16
CA TYR A 129 -1.46 6.21 12.08
C TYR A 129 -2.97 5.91 12.13
N CYS A 130 -3.35 4.65 12.34
CA CYS A 130 -4.75 4.23 12.45
C CYS A 130 -5.38 4.60 13.81
N GLY A 131 -4.57 4.77 14.86
CA GLY A 131 -5.02 4.93 16.24
C GLY A 131 -5.68 3.67 16.81
N LEU A 132 -5.27 2.49 16.34
CA LEU A 132 -5.87 1.18 16.60
C LEU A 132 -4.80 0.10 16.55
N VAL A 133 -4.99 -1.01 17.29
CA VAL A 133 -4.22 -2.23 17.02
C VAL A 133 -4.71 -2.84 15.71
N THR A 134 -3.89 -2.73 14.66
CA THR A 134 -4.22 -3.27 13.34
C THR A 134 -3.94 -4.77 13.24
N SER A 135 -4.73 -5.46 12.41
CA SER A 135 -4.48 -6.83 11.99
C SER A 135 -3.90 -6.84 10.58
N ARG A 136 -3.09 -7.86 10.30
CA ARG A 136 -2.50 -8.05 8.97
C ARG A 136 -3.49 -8.82 8.09
N GLN A 137 -3.94 -8.18 7.01
CA GLN A 137 -4.85 -8.77 6.02
C GLN A 137 -4.11 -9.74 5.09
N GLN A 138 -3.03 -9.27 4.47
CA GLN A 138 -2.25 -10.04 3.51
C GLN A 138 -0.78 -9.60 3.58
N ALA A 139 0.13 -10.55 3.33
CA ALA A 139 1.50 -10.24 2.93
C ALA A 139 1.91 -11.22 1.84
N GLY A 140 2.54 -10.71 0.78
CA GLY A 140 2.97 -11.49 -0.37
C GLY A 140 4.00 -10.71 -1.17
N CYS A 141 4.71 -11.42 -2.05
CA CYS A 141 5.63 -10.82 -3.01
C CYS A 141 5.05 -10.96 -4.42
N ILE A 142 4.94 -9.83 -5.11
CA ILE A 142 4.55 -9.72 -6.53
C ILE A 142 5.77 -9.19 -7.28
N LEU A 143 6.14 -9.86 -8.38
CA LEU A 143 7.27 -9.44 -9.22
C LEU A 143 6.71 -8.73 -10.46
N HIS A 144 7.04 -7.45 -10.59
CA HIS A 144 6.69 -6.66 -11.78
C HIS A 144 7.86 -6.66 -12.76
N PRO A 145 7.60 -6.79 -14.08
CA PRO A 145 8.65 -6.65 -15.08
C PRO A 145 9.13 -5.20 -15.14
N SER A 146 10.45 -5.01 -15.02
CA SER A 146 11.09 -3.77 -15.44
C SER A 146 11.05 -3.74 -16.97
N VAL A 147 10.09 -3.02 -17.54
CA VAL A 147 9.99 -2.81 -18.99
C VAL A 147 10.73 -1.52 -19.36
N PRO A 148 11.49 -1.49 -20.48
CA PRO A 148 12.13 -0.26 -20.97
C PRO A 148 11.14 0.89 -21.14
N GLN A 149 11.61 2.12 -20.89
CA GLN A 149 10.82 3.36 -20.80
C GLN A 149 9.90 3.58 -22.02
N GLU A 150 10.37 3.26 -23.23
CA GLU A 150 9.65 3.39 -24.50
C GLU A 150 8.36 2.54 -24.58
N HIS A 151 8.22 1.55 -23.68
CA HIS A 151 7.06 0.68 -23.54
C HIS A 151 6.28 0.90 -22.23
N ARG A 152 6.53 2.01 -21.51
CA ARG A 152 5.77 2.35 -20.29
C ARG A 152 4.28 2.38 -20.59
N ARG A 153 3.59 1.36 -20.10
CA ARG A 153 2.14 1.32 -19.97
C ARG A 153 1.83 1.34 -18.48
N GLY A 154 1.00 2.30 -18.05
CA GLY A 154 0.46 2.28 -16.69
C GLY A 154 -0.13 0.90 -16.40
N ASN A 155 0.34 0.26 -15.32
CA ASN A 155 -0.16 -1.05 -14.90
C ASN A 155 -1.62 -0.99 -14.44
N ALA A 156 -2.09 0.21 -14.05
CA ALA A 156 -3.44 0.53 -13.68
C ALA A 156 -3.80 1.98 -14.11
N ARG A 157 -5.10 2.27 -14.22
CA ARG A 157 -5.59 3.65 -14.31
C ARG A 157 -5.54 4.30 -12.91
N TRP A 158 -5.57 5.62 -12.82
CA TRP A 158 -5.79 6.31 -11.54
C TRP A 158 -7.05 5.76 -10.86
N HIS A 159 -6.89 5.27 -9.63
CA HIS A 159 -7.96 4.73 -8.81
C HIS A 159 -7.60 4.92 -7.33
N VAL A 160 -8.62 4.76 -6.49
CA VAL A 160 -8.47 4.54 -5.06
C VAL A 160 -8.85 3.10 -4.84
N ASP A 161 -8.01 2.30 -4.17
CA ASP A 161 -8.43 0.96 -3.80
C ASP A 161 -9.56 1.05 -2.78
N PHE A 162 -10.64 0.28 -2.99
CA PHE A 162 -11.81 0.36 -2.12
C PHE A 162 -11.48 -0.01 -0.67
N GLU A 163 -10.43 -0.81 -0.48
CA GLU A 163 -9.88 -1.20 0.81
C GLU A 163 -9.10 -0.07 1.51
N ASP A 164 -8.64 0.96 0.79
CA ASP A 164 -7.73 2.00 1.31
C ASP A 164 -8.39 2.99 2.28
N LEU A 165 -9.70 2.89 2.49
CA LEU A 165 -10.36 3.62 3.58
C LEU A 165 -9.77 3.25 4.96
N HIS A 166 -9.29 2.01 5.13
CA HIS A 166 -8.80 1.51 6.42
C HIS A 166 -7.57 0.60 6.34
N VAL A 167 -6.92 0.50 5.18
CA VAL A 167 -5.73 -0.34 4.96
C VAL A 167 -4.51 0.53 4.69
N VAL A 168 -3.38 0.19 5.31
CA VAL A 168 -2.07 0.77 5.00
C VAL A 168 -1.22 -0.31 4.34
N LYS A 169 -0.64 0.01 3.18
CA LYS A 169 0.22 -0.90 2.40
C LYS A 169 1.68 -0.53 2.63
N ALA A 170 2.50 -1.53 2.94
CA ALA A 170 3.95 -1.39 3.03
C ALA A 170 4.60 -2.18 1.90
N PHE A 171 5.46 -1.53 1.13
CA PHE A 171 6.17 -2.13 0.01
C PHE A 171 7.66 -2.24 0.32
N LEU A 172 8.25 -3.40 0.04
CA LEU A 172 9.69 -3.59 0.01
C LEU A 172 10.12 -3.69 -1.45
N PHE A 173 10.85 -2.69 -1.94
CA PHE A 173 11.38 -2.71 -3.30
C PHE A 173 12.64 -3.59 -3.35
N LEU A 174 12.60 -4.63 -4.17
CA LEU A 174 13.72 -5.58 -4.29
C LEU A 174 14.82 -5.10 -5.23
N SER A 175 14.58 -4.02 -5.97
CA SER A 175 15.54 -3.32 -6.81
C SER A 175 15.42 -1.82 -6.54
N ASP A 176 16.42 -1.06 -6.95
CA ASP A 176 16.35 0.39 -6.89
C ASP A 176 15.25 0.87 -7.85
N VAL A 177 14.50 1.90 -7.43
CA VAL A 177 13.37 2.46 -8.19
C VAL A 177 13.63 3.94 -8.36
N ASP A 178 14.01 4.32 -9.58
CA ASP A 178 14.15 5.71 -10.00
C ASP A 178 12.95 6.16 -10.85
N GLU A 179 13.03 7.39 -11.37
CA GLU A 179 12.00 7.98 -12.24
C GLU A 179 11.78 7.19 -13.54
N ASP A 180 12.72 6.34 -13.95
CA ASP A 180 12.71 5.55 -15.18
C ASP A 180 12.37 4.05 -14.95
N ALA A 181 12.46 3.57 -13.71
CA ALA A 181 12.15 2.19 -13.30
C ALA A 181 10.64 1.85 -13.22
N GLY A 182 9.77 2.85 -13.31
CA GLY A 182 8.31 2.71 -13.25
C GLY A 182 7.80 2.81 -11.81
N PRO A 183 8.04 3.93 -11.13
CA PRO A 183 7.67 4.09 -9.73
C PRO A 183 6.14 4.08 -9.56
N THR A 184 5.67 3.68 -8.38
CA THR A 184 4.27 3.87 -8.00
C THR A 184 4.00 5.36 -7.85
N GLU A 185 3.07 5.89 -8.65
CA GLU A 185 2.63 7.28 -8.56
C GLU A 185 1.44 7.40 -7.60
N LEU A 186 1.45 8.44 -6.75
CA LEU A 186 0.43 8.68 -5.73
C LEU A 186 0.04 10.16 -5.74
N VAL A 187 -1.23 10.46 -5.45
CA VAL A 187 -1.71 11.85 -5.30
C VAL A 187 -1.73 12.22 -3.82
N PRO A 188 -0.87 13.15 -3.34
CA PRO A 188 -0.79 13.50 -1.93
C PRO A 188 -2.11 14.02 -1.36
N GLY A 189 -2.37 13.70 -0.10
CA GLY A 189 -3.52 14.25 0.65
C GLY A 189 -4.89 13.66 0.28
N THR A 190 -4.95 12.67 -0.61
CA THR A 190 -6.19 11.97 -1.00
C THR A 190 -6.56 10.81 -0.06
N HIS A 191 -5.69 10.50 0.90
CA HIS A 191 -5.90 9.50 1.95
C HIS A 191 -6.99 9.93 2.95
N PRO A 192 -7.57 9.02 3.75
CA PRO A 192 -8.70 9.32 4.63
C PRO A 192 -8.47 10.42 5.68
N GLN A 193 -7.21 10.71 6.02
CA GLN A 193 -6.83 11.75 6.98
C GLN A 193 -6.33 13.04 6.32
N GLY A 194 -6.30 13.09 4.99
CA GLY A 194 -5.75 14.20 4.21
C GLY A 194 -6.75 15.31 3.91
N GLU A 195 -6.22 16.41 3.39
CA GLU A 195 -6.99 17.60 2.98
C GLU A 195 -7.96 17.30 1.84
N HIS A 196 -7.54 16.44 0.91
CA HIS A 196 -8.30 16.07 -0.29
C HIS A 196 -8.95 14.70 -0.14
N ALA A 197 -9.24 14.27 1.09
CA ALA A 197 -9.89 12.99 1.36
C ALA A 197 -11.15 12.84 0.50
N LEU A 198 -11.04 12.01 -0.55
CA LEU A 198 -12.11 11.70 -1.50
C LEU A 198 -13.23 10.96 -0.80
#